data_AF-A0A4U6W3W8-F1
#
_entry.id   AF-A0A4U6W3W8-F1
#
_cell.length_a   1.000
_cell.length_b   1.000
_cell.length_c   1.000
_cell.angle_alpha   90.00
_cell.angle_beta   90.00
_cell.angle_gamma   90.00
#
_symmetry.space_group_name_H-M   'P 1'
#
loop_
_entity.id
_entity.type
_entity.pdbx_description
1 polymer ?
#
loop_
_entity_poly.entity_id
_entity_poly.type
_entity_poly.pdbx_seq_one_letter_code
_entity_poly.pdbx_strand_id
1 'polypeptide(L)'
;MGRYNKIVGVDHGCLYMEATTMSGQVCLSAKQALKMASNVMDSACLNLGAPNEISLDTIHGTIRAYVKIFVDVADASYSKSVRKDTVMSFLGALTGLASISHILLDTALEALSHTHPRASMSEYAFNCDVKGMRDEFNQQMYDLEDGISNASSAEICKVVIPIILEAMEITGSFVGLMVDRRKRALGKAHSEV
;
A
#
# COMPACT_ATOMS: atom_id res chain seq x y z
N MET A 1 26.41 -56.74 -11.04
CA MET A 1 26.67 -55.33 -11.40
C MET A 1 25.85 -54.96 -12.61
N GLY A 2 25.07 -53.88 -12.54
CA GLY A 2 24.27 -53.36 -13.65
C GLY A 2 23.02 -52.65 -13.12
N ARG A 3 23.18 -51.36 -12.78
CA ARG A 3 22.26 -50.54 -11.99
C ARG A 3 21.00 -50.19 -12.77
N TYR A 4 19.86 -50.29 -12.08
CA TYR A 4 18.62 -49.58 -12.37
C TYR A 4 18.92 -48.07 -12.47
N ASN A 5 18.47 -47.43 -13.55
CA ASN A 5 18.21 -45.99 -13.57
C ASN A 5 16.94 -45.76 -14.38
N LYS A 6 15.80 -46.03 -13.73
CA LYS A 6 14.51 -45.51 -14.16
C LYS A 6 14.53 -44.03 -13.74
N ILE A 7 14.79 -43.15 -14.71
CA ILE A 7 14.68 -41.71 -14.53
C ILE A 7 13.24 -41.45 -14.11
N VAL A 8 13.07 -41.09 -12.84
CA VAL A 8 11.81 -40.61 -12.28
C VAL A 8 11.43 -39.39 -13.11
N GLY A 9 10.29 -39.45 -13.78
CA GLY A 9 9.70 -38.28 -14.42
C GLY A 9 9.58 -37.21 -13.36
N VAL A 10 10.33 -36.12 -13.53
CA VAL A 10 10.18 -34.93 -12.69
C VAL A 10 8.76 -34.46 -12.92
N ASP A 11 7.93 -34.56 -11.89
CA ASP A 11 6.57 -34.07 -11.88
C ASP A 11 6.62 -32.54 -11.97
N HIS A 12 6.68 -32.05 -13.20
CA HIS A 12 6.66 -30.63 -13.52
C HIS A 12 5.30 -29.98 -13.24
N GLY A 13 4.29 -30.73 -12.78
CA GLY A 13 2.93 -30.23 -12.60
C GLY A 13 2.74 -29.44 -11.30
N CYS A 14 3.02 -30.03 -10.15
CA CYS A 14 2.65 -29.45 -8.86
C CYS A 14 3.45 -28.16 -8.53
N LEU A 15 4.78 -28.22 -8.61
CA LEU A 15 5.66 -27.08 -8.32
C LEU A 15 5.47 -25.91 -9.29
N TYR A 16 5.13 -26.19 -10.55
CA TYR A 16 4.87 -25.16 -11.56
C TYR A 16 3.52 -24.46 -11.34
N MET A 17 2.50 -25.19 -10.91
CA MET A 17 1.19 -24.62 -10.56
C MET A 17 1.27 -23.71 -9.33
N GLU A 18 1.99 -24.13 -8.29
CA GLU A 18 2.23 -23.32 -7.09
C GLU A 18 2.97 -22.02 -7.44
N ALA A 19 4.07 -22.12 -8.20
CA ALA A 19 4.83 -20.94 -8.64
C ALA A 19 4.01 -19.98 -9.51
N THR A 20 3.16 -20.52 -10.40
CA THR A 20 2.24 -19.71 -11.22
C THR A 20 1.19 -19.02 -10.37
N THR A 21 0.65 -19.71 -9.37
CA THR A 21 -0.36 -19.17 -8.45
C THR A 21 0.22 -18.02 -7.61
N MET A 22 1.42 -18.22 -7.05
CA MET A 22 2.12 -17.16 -6.30
C MET A 22 2.39 -15.94 -7.17
N SER A 23 2.90 -16.14 -8.39
CA SER A 23 3.14 -15.06 -9.36
C SER A 23 1.84 -14.30 -9.68
N GLY A 24 0.74 -15.02 -9.91
CA GLY A 24 -0.57 -14.43 -10.12
C GLY A 24 -1.03 -13.56 -8.95
N GLN A 25 -0.83 -14.00 -7.71
CA GLN A 25 -1.17 -13.23 -6.50
C GLN A 25 -0.34 -11.96 -6.37
N VAL A 26 0.98 -12.01 -6.56
CA VAL A 26 1.83 -10.80 -6.52
C VAL A 26 1.39 -9.79 -7.58
N CYS A 27 1.11 -10.25 -8.79
CA CYS A 27 0.64 -9.39 -9.88
C CYS A 27 -0.73 -8.75 -9.56
N LEU A 28 -1.64 -9.53 -8.98
CA LEU A 28 -2.94 -9.01 -8.52
C LEU A 28 -2.79 -7.94 -7.43
N SER A 29 -1.92 -8.18 -6.46
CA SER A 29 -1.62 -7.20 -5.39
C SER A 29 -1.02 -5.92 -5.96
N ALA A 30 -0.08 -6.02 -6.90
CA ALA A 30 0.48 -4.86 -7.60
C ALA A 30 -0.60 -4.06 -8.34
N LYS A 31 -1.52 -4.74 -9.05
CA LYS A 31 -2.65 -4.10 -9.71
C LYS A 31 -3.58 -3.40 -8.71
N GLN A 32 -3.85 -4.00 -7.56
CA GLN A 32 -4.67 -3.39 -6.51
C GLN A 32 -3.96 -2.16 -5.89
N ALA A 33 -2.65 -2.23 -5.68
CA ALA A 33 -1.84 -1.10 -5.22
C ALA A 33 -1.86 0.07 -6.20
N LEU A 34 -1.82 -0.21 -7.52
CA LEU A 34 -2.00 0.82 -8.56
C LEU A 34 -3.38 1.50 -8.47
N LYS A 35 -4.45 0.72 -8.26
CA LYS A 35 -5.79 1.28 -8.07
C LYS A 35 -5.85 2.15 -6.80
N MET A 36 -5.20 1.72 -5.73
CA MET A 36 -5.09 2.49 -4.49
C MET A 36 -4.36 3.81 -4.71
N ALA A 37 -3.22 3.79 -5.42
CA ALA A 37 -2.48 4.98 -5.81
C ALA A 37 -3.33 5.98 -6.63
N SER A 38 -4.13 5.46 -7.58
CA SER A 38 -5.07 6.28 -8.36
C SER A 38 -6.10 6.95 -7.45
N ASN A 39 -6.70 6.22 -6.51
CA ASN A 39 -7.68 6.79 -5.59
C ASN A 39 -7.08 7.90 -4.70
N VAL A 40 -5.82 7.73 -4.27
CA VAL A 40 -5.11 8.77 -3.51
C VAL A 40 -4.85 10.00 -4.38
N MET A 41 -4.46 9.81 -5.64
CA MET A 41 -4.28 10.90 -6.60
C MET A 41 -5.58 11.65 -6.88
N ASP A 42 -6.69 10.93 -7.08
CA ASP A 42 -8.01 11.55 -7.26
C ASP A 42 -8.42 12.37 -6.04
N SER A 43 -8.12 11.89 -4.83
CA SER A 43 -8.34 12.62 -3.58
C SER A 43 -7.45 13.87 -3.45
N ALA A 44 -6.22 13.82 -3.95
CA ALA A 44 -5.31 14.96 -4.00
C ALA A 44 -5.81 16.06 -4.95
N CYS A 45 -6.44 15.68 -6.07
CA CYS A 45 -7.02 16.63 -7.03
C CYS A 45 -8.19 17.46 -6.46
N LEU A 46 -8.77 17.06 -5.32
CA LEU A 46 -9.85 17.79 -4.63
C LEU A 46 -9.35 18.97 -3.76
N ASN A 47 -8.10 19.40 -3.96
CA ASN A 47 -7.45 20.46 -3.18
C ASN A 47 -8.29 21.77 -3.12
N LEU A 48 -8.25 22.43 -1.97
CA LEU A 48 -8.97 23.67 -1.68
C LEU A 48 -8.24 24.92 -2.20
N GLY A 49 -7.01 24.78 -2.68
CA GLY A 49 -6.15 25.90 -3.06
C GLY A 49 -5.65 26.68 -1.84
N ALA A 50 -5.59 26.03 -0.68
CA ALA A 50 -5.10 26.65 0.54
C ALA A 50 -3.58 26.85 0.48
N PRO A 51 -3.03 27.95 1.02
CA PRO A 51 -1.61 28.27 0.92
C PRO A 51 -0.67 27.24 1.58
N ASN A 52 -1.20 26.41 2.50
CA ASN A 52 -0.43 25.37 3.19
C ASN A 52 -0.55 23.99 2.53
N GLU A 53 -1.26 23.87 1.39
CA GLU A 53 -1.38 22.59 0.69
C GLU A 53 -0.07 22.21 -0.01
N ILE A 54 0.30 20.93 0.12
CA ILE A 54 1.37 20.37 -0.69
C ILE A 54 0.98 20.49 -2.16
N SER A 55 1.90 20.99 -2.98
CA SER A 55 1.64 21.14 -4.41
C SER A 55 1.25 19.82 -5.06
N LEU A 56 0.29 19.88 -5.97
CA LEU A 56 -0.16 18.70 -6.72
C LEU A 56 1.00 18.05 -7.49
N ASP A 57 1.95 18.86 -7.99
CA ASP A 57 3.15 18.37 -8.67
C ASP A 57 4.05 17.53 -7.76
N THR A 58 4.24 17.95 -6.50
CA THR A 58 4.99 17.17 -5.50
C THR A 58 4.30 15.85 -5.18
N ILE A 59 2.99 15.87 -4.99
CA ILE A 59 2.19 14.66 -4.73
C ILE A 59 2.28 13.71 -5.92
N HIS A 60 2.05 14.22 -7.13
CA HIS A 60 2.11 13.45 -8.36
C HIS A 60 3.50 12.84 -8.59
N GLY A 61 4.58 13.61 -8.37
CA GLY A 61 5.95 13.11 -8.46
C GLY A 61 6.22 11.96 -7.48
N THR A 62 5.73 12.10 -6.25
CA THR A 62 5.88 11.08 -5.20
C THR A 62 5.06 9.81 -5.53
N ILE A 63 3.77 9.96 -5.86
CA ILE A 63 2.92 8.83 -6.24
C ILE A 63 3.46 8.12 -7.47
N ARG A 64 4.01 8.86 -8.45
CA ARG A 64 4.64 8.27 -9.64
C ARG A 64 5.80 7.35 -9.29
N ALA A 65 6.61 7.69 -8.29
CA ALA A 65 7.70 6.83 -7.83
C ALA A 65 7.16 5.50 -7.25
N TYR A 66 6.07 5.55 -6.47
CA TYR A 66 5.42 4.34 -5.93
C TYR A 66 4.74 3.50 -7.03
N VAL A 67 4.05 4.15 -7.97
CA VAL A 67 3.47 3.51 -9.16
C VAL A 67 4.54 2.75 -9.94
N LYS A 68 5.72 3.35 -10.12
CA LYS A 68 6.85 2.67 -10.77
C LYS A 68 7.24 1.39 -10.02
N ILE A 69 7.32 1.43 -8.69
CA ILE A 69 7.63 0.24 -7.89
C ILE A 69 6.57 -0.84 -8.08
N PHE A 70 5.28 -0.51 -8.08
CA PHE A 70 4.23 -1.51 -8.29
C PHE A 70 4.30 -2.15 -9.68
N VAL A 71 4.63 -1.39 -10.72
CA VAL A 71 4.87 -1.92 -12.07
C VAL A 71 6.09 -2.84 -12.07
N ASP A 72 7.20 -2.41 -11.47
CA ASP A 72 8.43 -3.22 -11.39
C ASP A 72 8.19 -4.54 -10.64
N VAL A 73 7.31 -4.55 -9.62
CA VAL A 73 6.91 -5.75 -8.88
C VAL A 73 6.05 -6.68 -9.74
N ALA A 74 5.12 -6.14 -10.55
CA ALA A 74 4.34 -6.93 -11.49
C ALA A 74 5.23 -7.58 -12.56
N ASP A 75 6.21 -6.83 -13.09
CA ASP A 75 7.20 -7.33 -14.05
C ASP A 75 8.12 -8.39 -13.43
N ALA A 76 8.57 -8.18 -12.19
CA ALA A 76 9.34 -9.16 -11.42
C ALA A 76 8.52 -10.44 -11.19
N SER A 77 7.22 -10.31 -10.93
CA SER A 77 6.32 -11.45 -10.80
C SER A 77 6.21 -12.25 -12.10
N TYR A 78 5.99 -11.58 -13.23
CA TYR A 78 5.87 -12.22 -14.54
C TYR A 78 7.17 -12.92 -14.95
N SER A 79 8.32 -12.28 -14.70
CA SER A 79 9.65 -12.83 -14.97
C SER A 79 10.13 -13.86 -13.94
N LYS A 80 9.32 -14.18 -12.92
CA LYS A 80 9.66 -15.11 -11.83
C LYS A 80 10.94 -14.71 -11.08
N SER A 81 11.15 -13.40 -10.92
CA SER A 81 12.33 -12.80 -10.32
C SER A 81 12.03 -12.01 -9.04
N VAL A 82 10.89 -12.27 -8.40
CA VAL A 82 10.53 -11.66 -7.11
C VAL A 82 11.56 -12.09 -6.06
N ARG A 83 12.21 -11.10 -5.46
CA ARG A 83 13.19 -11.28 -4.39
C ARG A 83 12.77 -10.50 -3.16
N LYS A 84 13.47 -10.73 -2.06
CA LYS A 84 13.33 -9.98 -0.82
C LYS A 84 13.30 -8.46 -1.04
N ASP A 85 14.23 -7.92 -1.82
CA ASP A 85 14.29 -6.48 -2.13
C ASP A 85 13.08 -5.98 -2.90
N THR A 86 12.50 -6.83 -3.76
CA THR A 86 11.25 -6.53 -4.49
C THR A 86 10.09 -6.37 -3.52
N VAL A 87 9.97 -7.28 -2.55
CA VAL A 87 8.94 -7.21 -1.50
C VAL A 87 9.17 -6.00 -0.60
N MET A 88 10.40 -5.76 -0.15
CA MET A 88 10.73 -4.58 0.66
C MET A 88 10.38 -3.27 -0.05
N SER A 89 10.69 -3.17 -1.35
CA SER A 89 10.33 -1.98 -2.14
C SER A 89 8.81 -1.83 -2.22
N PHE A 90 8.09 -2.93 -2.41
CA PHE A 90 6.63 -2.95 -2.45
C PHE A 90 6.02 -2.46 -1.12
N LEU A 91 6.50 -2.97 0.01
CA LEU A 91 6.07 -2.55 1.35
C LEU A 91 6.36 -1.05 1.57
N GLY A 92 7.57 -0.59 1.24
CA GLY A 92 7.93 0.82 1.35
C GLY A 92 7.05 1.74 0.50
N ALA A 93 6.65 1.30 -0.70
CA ALA A 93 5.74 2.04 -1.56
C ALA A 93 4.31 2.12 -0.98
N LEU A 94 3.83 1.05 -0.34
CA LEU A 94 2.55 1.05 0.38
C LEU A 94 2.58 1.99 1.59
N THR A 95 3.64 1.94 2.41
CA THR A 95 3.85 2.88 3.53
C THR A 95 3.91 4.34 3.06
N GLY A 96 4.55 4.57 1.91
CA GLY A 96 4.58 5.88 1.25
C GLY A 96 3.19 6.37 0.84
N LEU A 97 2.38 5.52 0.21
CA LEU A 97 0.99 5.84 -0.13
C LEU A 97 0.14 6.17 1.10
N ALA A 98 0.24 5.36 2.15
CA ALA A 98 -0.44 5.60 3.41
C ALA A 98 -0.06 6.98 3.99
N SER A 99 1.24 7.30 4.00
CA SER A 99 1.75 8.60 4.46
C SER A 99 1.18 9.76 3.67
N ILE A 100 1.15 9.67 2.33
CA ILE A 100 0.54 10.71 1.49
C ILE A 100 -0.96 10.86 1.79
N SER A 101 -1.70 9.75 1.91
CA SER A 101 -3.14 9.81 2.22
C SER A 101 -3.43 10.49 3.57
N HIS A 102 -2.60 10.24 4.57
CA HIS A 102 -2.68 10.87 5.89
C HIS A 102 -2.37 12.36 5.82
N ILE A 103 -1.28 12.75 5.14
CA ILE A 103 -0.93 14.17 4.96
C ILE A 103 -2.07 14.93 4.27
N LEU A 104 -2.67 14.33 3.23
CA LEU A 104 -3.82 14.90 2.56
C LEU A 104 -4.99 15.11 3.55
N LEU A 105 -5.28 14.15 4.42
CA LEU A 105 -6.31 14.34 5.45
C LEU A 105 -5.95 15.47 6.41
N ASP A 106 -4.73 15.49 6.95
CA ASP A 106 -4.27 16.53 7.88
C ASP A 106 -4.43 17.92 7.30
N THR A 107 -4.02 18.12 6.05
CA THR A 107 -4.17 19.42 5.38
C THR A 107 -5.63 19.83 5.22
N ALA A 108 -6.53 18.89 4.92
CA ALA A 108 -7.96 19.17 4.83
C ALA A 108 -8.57 19.50 6.21
N LEU A 109 -8.13 18.82 7.27
CA LEU A 109 -8.57 19.07 8.64
C LEU A 109 -8.04 20.41 9.19
N GLU A 110 -6.81 20.79 8.83
CA GLU A 110 -6.23 22.08 9.16
C GLU A 110 -7.04 23.20 8.50
N ALA A 111 -7.31 23.11 7.20
CA ALA A 111 -8.15 24.06 6.48
C ALA A 111 -9.57 24.15 7.08
N LEU A 112 -10.19 23.01 7.41
CA LEU A 112 -11.48 22.97 8.08
C LEU A 112 -11.43 23.56 9.49
N SER A 113 -10.30 23.45 10.20
CA SER A 113 -10.19 23.96 11.59
C SER A 113 -10.26 25.47 11.68
N HIS A 114 -9.81 26.18 10.64
CA HIS A 114 -9.87 27.64 10.56
C HIS A 114 -11.30 28.18 10.46
N THR A 115 -12.20 27.41 9.87
CA THR A 115 -13.61 27.81 9.66
C THR A 115 -14.55 27.10 10.65
N HIS A 116 -14.29 25.83 10.94
CA HIS A 116 -15.16 24.93 11.70
C HIS A 116 -14.35 24.01 12.64
N PRO A 117 -13.77 24.55 13.74
CA PRO A 117 -12.87 23.80 14.62
C PRO A 117 -13.50 22.55 15.24
N ARG A 118 -14.80 22.60 15.62
CA ARG A 118 -15.50 21.43 16.16
C ARG A 118 -15.69 20.32 15.12
N ALA A 119 -15.94 20.68 13.86
CA ALA A 119 -16.12 19.72 12.78
C ALA A 119 -14.80 19.04 12.42
N SER A 120 -13.69 19.80 12.40
CA SER A 120 -12.33 19.28 12.22
C SER A 120 -11.96 18.27 13.31
N MET A 121 -12.13 18.63 14.59
CA MET A 121 -11.89 17.70 15.71
C MET A 121 -12.75 16.44 15.62
N SER A 122 -14.02 16.58 15.23
CA SER A 122 -14.92 15.44 15.08
C SER A 122 -14.48 14.47 13.99
N GLU A 123 -13.94 14.94 12.86
CA GLU A 123 -13.44 14.05 11.80
C GLU A 123 -12.09 13.42 12.18
N TYR A 124 -11.23 14.15 12.89
CA TYR A 124 -9.97 13.62 13.43
C TYR A 124 -10.21 12.45 14.39
N ALA A 125 -11.19 12.57 15.29
CA ALA A 125 -11.53 11.54 16.27
C ALA A 125 -12.68 10.60 15.84
N PHE A 126 -13.15 10.69 14.59
CA PHE A 126 -14.29 9.90 14.12
C PHE A 126 -13.99 8.40 14.18
N ASN A 127 -14.74 7.59 14.93
CA ASN A 127 -14.47 6.16 15.24
C ASN A 127 -13.20 5.90 16.07
N CYS A 128 -12.05 6.44 15.66
CA CYS A 128 -10.77 6.37 16.35
C CYS A 128 -9.89 7.55 15.90
N ASP A 129 -8.97 7.99 16.76
CA ASP A 129 -8.10 9.10 16.43
C ASP A 129 -7.08 8.72 15.35
N VAL A 130 -6.82 9.67 14.45
CA VAL A 130 -5.97 9.46 13.27
C VAL A 130 -4.54 9.07 13.64
N LYS A 131 -4.02 9.57 14.76
CA LYS A 131 -2.66 9.27 15.22
C LYS A 131 -2.54 7.82 15.68
N GLY A 132 -3.47 7.34 16.50
CA GLY A 132 -3.49 5.95 16.96
C GLY A 132 -3.54 4.96 15.80
N MET A 133 -4.37 5.22 14.79
CA MET A 133 -4.41 4.39 13.58
C MET A 133 -3.09 4.41 12.80
N ARG A 134 -2.45 5.57 12.70
CA ARG A 134 -1.17 5.70 12.00
C ARG A 134 -0.06 4.95 12.73
N ASP A 135 -0.04 5.04 14.06
CA ASP A 135 0.93 4.34 14.90
C ASP A 135 0.75 2.81 14.78
N GLU A 136 -0.50 2.33 14.80
CA GLU A 136 -0.83 0.91 14.56
C GLU A 136 -0.41 0.45 13.15
N PHE A 137 -0.77 1.22 12.12
CA PHE A 137 -0.36 0.95 10.74
C PHE A 137 1.16 0.83 10.59
N ASN A 138 1.91 1.81 11.15
CA ASN A 138 3.36 1.82 11.07
C ASN A 138 3.98 0.62 11.79
N GLN A 139 3.44 0.24 12.96
CA GLN A 139 3.90 -0.92 13.69
C GLN A 139 3.67 -2.21 12.89
N GLN A 140 2.48 -2.39 12.34
CA GLN A 140 2.17 -3.58 11.53
C GLN A 140 3.06 -3.66 10.28
N MET A 141 3.25 -2.55 9.56
CA MET A 141 4.15 -2.52 8.40
C MET A 141 5.60 -2.81 8.79
N TYR A 142 6.06 -2.28 9.93
CA TYR A 142 7.40 -2.58 10.46
C TYR A 142 7.57 -4.08 10.77
N ASP A 143 6.58 -4.71 11.39
CA ASP A 143 6.63 -6.14 11.72
C ASP A 143 6.70 -7.01 10.44
N LEU A 144 5.98 -6.61 9.38
CA LEU A 144 6.05 -7.26 8.07
C LEU A 144 7.41 -7.08 7.39
N GLU A 145 7.97 -5.87 7.44
CA GLU A 145 9.30 -5.56 6.92
C GLU A 145 10.39 -6.34 7.67
N ASP A 146 10.31 -6.43 9.01
CA ASP A 146 11.22 -7.22 9.83
C ASP A 146 11.09 -8.72 9.51
N GLY A 147 9.85 -9.22 9.35
CA GLY A 147 9.56 -10.60 8.99
C GLY A 147 10.19 -11.02 7.67
N ILE A 148 10.04 -10.22 6.61
CA ILE A 148 10.71 -10.50 5.33
C ILE A 148 12.22 -10.24 5.42
N SER A 149 12.66 -9.33 6.28
CA SER A 149 14.08 -9.06 6.52
C SER A 149 14.81 -10.27 7.12
N ASN A 150 14.18 -10.91 8.09
CA ASN A 150 14.81 -11.99 8.86
C ASN A 150 14.57 -13.38 8.26
N ALA A 151 13.72 -13.50 7.23
CA ALA A 151 13.46 -14.76 6.54
C ALA A 151 14.70 -15.33 5.85
N SER A 152 14.97 -16.62 6.08
CA SER A 152 16.03 -17.33 5.34
C SER A 152 15.63 -17.59 3.89
N SER A 153 16.61 -17.89 3.02
CA SER A 153 16.35 -18.21 1.60
C SER A 153 15.38 -19.39 1.41
N ALA A 154 15.32 -20.32 2.36
CA ALA A 154 14.39 -21.45 2.31
C ALA A 154 12.96 -21.08 2.74
N GLU A 155 12.79 -19.96 3.45
CA GLU A 155 11.52 -19.48 4.00
C GLU A 155 10.88 -18.41 3.12
N ILE A 156 11.66 -17.66 2.33
CA ILE A 156 11.18 -16.57 1.46
C ILE A 156 9.94 -17.00 0.65
N CYS A 157 9.99 -18.14 -0.04
CA CYS A 157 8.86 -18.60 -0.86
C CYS A 157 7.58 -18.86 -0.05
N LYS A 158 7.68 -19.10 1.27
CA LYS A 158 6.52 -19.34 2.14
C LYS A 158 5.94 -18.06 2.72
N VAL A 159 6.77 -17.04 2.92
CA VAL A 159 6.37 -15.80 3.63
C VAL A 159 5.99 -14.66 2.69
N VAL A 160 6.48 -14.65 1.43
CA VAL A 160 6.24 -13.56 0.48
C VAL A 160 4.76 -13.28 0.24
N ILE A 161 3.96 -14.33 -0.03
CA ILE A 161 2.53 -14.15 -0.31
C ILE A 161 1.76 -13.69 0.93
N PRO A 162 1.86 -14.35 2.10
CA PRO A 162 1.24 -13.86 3.32
C PRO A 162 1.54 -12.39 3.60
N ILE A 163 2.82 -12.01 3.55
CA ILE A 163 3.27 -10.65 3.83
C ILE A 163 2.67 -9.63 2.83
N ILE A 164 2.68 -9.95 1.53
CA ILE A 164 2.09 -9.06 0.53
C ILE A 164 0.59 -8.89 0.74
N LEU A 165 -0.13 -9.98 1.03
CA LEU A 165 -1.59 -9.92 1.20
C LEU A 165 -1.97 -9.13 2.47
N GLU A 166 -1.27 -9.37 3.57
CA GLU A 166 -1.47 -8.67 4.83
C GLU A 166 -1.14 -7.18 4.70
N ALA A 167 -0.01 -6.83 4.06
CA ALA A 167 0.35 -5.44 3.78
C ALA A 167 -0.72 -4.73 2.93
N MET A 168 -1.27 -5.41 1.92
CA MET A 168 -2.33 -4.87 1.07
C MET A 168 -3.63 -4.62 1.84
N GLU A 169 -4.00 -5.52 2.74
CA GLU A 169 -5.21 -5.40 3.57
C GLU A 169 -5.09 -4.21 4.55
N ILE A 170 -3.98 -4.14 5.27
CA ILE A 170 -3.70 -3.11 6.26
C ILE A 170 -3.62 -1.73 5.59
N THR A 171 -2.86 -1.63 4.49
CA THR A 171 -2.72 -0.37 3.73
C THR A 171 -4.05 0.03 3.10
N GLY A 172 -4.80 -0.91 2.52
CA GLY A 172 -6.08 -0.62 1.89
C GLY A 172 -7.11 -0.08 2.88
N SER A 173 -7.17 -0.68 4.08
CA SER A 173 -8.04 -0.23 5.16
C SER A 173 -7.68 1.18 5.64
N PHE A 174 -6.40 1.42 5.91
CA PHE A 174 -5.90 2.71 6.36
C PHE A 174 -6.13 3.82 5.31
N VAL A 175 -5.67 3.60 4.08
CA VAL A 175 -5.79 4.57 2.97
C VAL A 175 -7.25 4.87 2.66
N GLY A 176 -8.10 3.84 2.60
CA GLY A 176 -9.53 4.02 2.33
C GLY A 176 -10.17 4.96 3.35
N LEU A 177 -9.89 4.74 4.63
CA LEU A 177 -10.40 5.57 5.71
C LEU A 177 -9.87 7.01 5.66
N MET A 178 -8.59 7.21 5.35
CA MET A 178 -7.99 8.55 5.20
C MET A 178 -8.67 9.33 4.06
N VAL A 179 -8.85 8.68 2.91
CA VAL A 179 -9.50 9.27 1.74
C VAL A 179 -10.96 9.62 2.03
N ASP A 180 -11.70 8.75 2.70
CA ASP A 180 -13.11 8.98 3.03
C ASP A 180 -13.29 10.11 4.05
N ARG A 181 -12.45 10.15 5.10
CA ARG A 181 -12.43 11.26 6.07
C ARG A 181 -12.11 12.57 5.37
N ARG A 182 -11.13 12.59 4.46
CA ARG A 182 -10.76 13.80 3.71
C ARG A 182 -11.94 14.29 2.88
N LYS A 183 -12.60 13.41 2.12
CA LYS A 183 -13.79 13.77 1.33
C LYS A 183 -14.89 14.38 2.19
N ARG A 184 -15.15 13.84 3.38
CA ARG A 184 -16.12 14.44 4.32
C ARG A 184 -15.67 15.78 4.86
N ALA A 185 -14.40 15.92 5.26
CA ALA A 185 -13.85 17.19 5.73
C ALA A 185 -13.98 18.28 4.66
N LEU A 186 -13.60 17.96 3.42
CA LEU A 186 -13.77 18.84 2.27
C LEU A 186 -15.24 19.16 2.01
N GLY A 187 -16.13 18.16 2.04
CA GLY A 187 -17.57 18.39 1.85
C GLY A 187 -18.16 19.38 2.86
N LYS A 188 -17.75 19.29 4.13
CA LYS A 188 -18.16 20.24 5.18
C LYS A 188 -17.60 21.64 4.95
N ALA A 189 -16.36 21.75 4.46
CA ALA A 189 -15.77 23.05 4.15
C ALA A 189 -16.51 23.79 3.01
N HIS A 190 -17.08 23.06 2.05
CA HIS A 190 -17.79 23.65 0.90
C HIS A 190 -19.29 23.87 1.12
N SER A 191 -19.92 23.19 2.07
CA SER A 191 -21.39 23.18 2.19
C SER A 191 -21.99 24.39 2.92
N GLU A 192 -21.16 25.32 3.43
CA GLU A 192 -21.64 26.47 4.23
C GLU A 192 -21.00 27.81 3.80
N VAL A 193 -20.56 27.93 2.54
CA VAL A 193 -20.27 29.22 1.88
C VAL A 193 -21.53 29.78 1.21
#